data_AF-A0A8T1P4B0-F1
#
_entry.id   AF-A0A8T1P4B0-F1
#
_cell.length_a   1.000
_cell.length_b   1.000
_cell.length_c   1.000
_cell.angle_alpha   90.00
_cell.angle_beta   90.00
_cell.angle_gamma   90.00
#
_symmetry.space_group_name_H-M   'P 1'
#
loop_
_entity.id
_entity.type
_entity.pdbx_description
1 polymer ?
#
loop_
_entity_poly.entity_id
_entity_poly.type
_entity_poly.pdbx_seq_one_letter_code
_entity_poly.pdbx_strand_id
1 'polypeptide(L)'
;MCELRDLKLKVSQLELILEDSMQNLNQKSLYIENRENAIEDLSRRIHSLQSTLDGLKGESSRTDERLSALENEVRRLWAVSRKNNFDIHDLESKARDAEERLEKITSQVENMADIVTEQWIQIQRLEQALQIMERTRRQVRATRCTFLKFIKNIFGNHHQKVFGVLDPYLFGEGPTVTSYISQAKRQLKRLFLAAKKHHHQLQGFIKQEMERNEFTAALANSEVVFILASALITFPIMGAWVLLSSQFS
;
A
#
# COMPACT_ATOMS: atom_id res chain seq x y z
N MET A 1 -114.11 103.70 2.67
CA MET A 1 -114.56 102.39 3.21
C MET A 1 -114.11 101.17 2.37
N CYS A 2 -113.92 101.30 1.05
CA CYS A 2 -113.47 100.18 0.20
C CYS A 2 -111.94 99.93 0.25
N GLU A 3 -111.10 100.97 0.30
CA GLU A 3 -109.63 100.82 0.27
C GLU A 3 -109.05 100.12 1.52
N LEU A 4 -109.57 100.45 2.71
CA LEU A 4 -109.15 99.82 3.97
C LEU A 4 -109.40 98.30 3.99
N ARG A 5 -110.45 97.85 3.28
CA ARG A 5 -110.85 96.44 3.21
C ARG A 5 -109.93 95.64 2.28
N ASP A 6 -109.51 96.24 1.17
CA ASP A 6 -108.52 95.69 0.23
C ASP A 6 -107.13 95.57 0.88
N LEU A 7 -106.70 96.61 1.61
CA LEU A 7 -105.46 96.59 2.39
C LEU A 7 -105.43 95.46 3.41
N LYS A 8 -106.54 95.22 4.12
CA LYS A 8 -106.65 94.13 5.09
C LYS A 8 -106.52 92.75 4.45
N LEU A 9 -107.15 92.53 3.29
CA LEU A 9 -107.02 91.27 2.54
C LEU A 9 -105.57 91.04 2.08
N LYS A 10 -104.89 92.07 1.59
CA LYS A 10 -103.47 92.00 1.22
C LYS A 10 -102.56 91.68 2.40
N VAL A 11 -102.80 92.29 3.57
CA VAL A 11 -102.06 91.97 4.80
C VAL A 11 -102.24 90.50 5.17
N SER A 12 -103.48 90.00 5.20
CA SER A 12 -103.74 88.58 5.49
C SER A 12 -103.12 87.63 4.45
N GLN A 13 -103.08 88.03 3.18
CA GLN A 13 -102.42 87.23 2.14
C GLN A 13 -100.90 87.21 2.34
N LEU A 14 -100.28 88.35 2.68
CA LEU A 14 -98.86 88.43 2.99
C LEU A 14 -98.49 87.65 4.25
N GLU A 15 -99.32 87.70 5.29
CA GLU A 15 -99.17 86.89 6.52
C GLU A 15 -99.17 85.40 6.20
N LEU A 16 -100.09 84.94 5.34
CA LEU A 16 -100.16 83.55 4.92
C LEU A 16 -98.94 83.12 4.09
N ILE A 17 -98.48 83.97 3.17
CA ILE A 17 -97.25 83.71 2.40
C ILE A 17 -96.01 83.67 3.32
N LEU A 18 -95.95 84.57 4.31
CA LEU A 18 -94.86 84.62 5.27
C LEU A 18 -94.79 83.34 6.10
N GLU A 19 -95.92 82.87 6.62
CA GLU A 19 -96.03 81.64 7.42
C GLU A 19 -95.63 80.41 6.61
N ASP A 20 -96.12 80.27 5.37
CA ASP A 20 -95.74 79.18 4.46
C ASP A 20 -94.23 79.22 4.17
N SER A 21 -93.66 80.42 3.94
CA SER A 21 -92.22 80.58 3.74
C SER A 21 -91.41 80.20 4.99
N MET A 22 -91.88 80.55 6.19
CA MET A 22 -91.25 80.19 7.45
C MET A 22 -91.26 78.68 7.67
N GLN A 23 -92.39 78.02 7.40
CA GLN A 23 -92.50 76.57 7.51
C GLN A 23 -91.57 75.86 6.51
N ASN A 24 -91.49 76.36 5.27
CA ASN A 24 -90.56 75.86 4.26
C ASN A 24 -89.09 76.02 4.68
N LEU A 25 -88.74 77.19 5.24
CA LEU A 25 -87.40 77.47 5.76
C LEU A 25 -87.03 76.54 6.93
N ASN A 26 -87.95 76.31 7.86
CA ASN A 26 -87.74 75.38 8.97
C ASN A 26 -87.50 73.94 8.49
N GLN A 27 -88.29 73.46 7.52
CA GLN A 27 -88.08 72.14 6.92
C GLN A 27 -86.71 72.03 6.23
N LYS A 28 -86.30 73.06 5.50
CA LYS A 28 -84.97 73.12 4.87
C LYS A 28 -83.84 73.17 5.90
N SER A 29 -84.01 73.92 6.99
CA SER A 29 -83.04 73.98 8.09
C SER A 29 -82.82 72.60 8.71
N LEU A 30 -83.90 71.88 9.01
CA LEU A 30 -83.82 70.54 9.58
C LEU A 30 -83.21 69.52 8.61
N TYR A 31 -83.47 69.68 7.30
CA TYR A 31 -82.81 68.88 6.28
C TYR A 31 -81.30 69.15 6.20
N ILE A 32 -80.88 70.41 6.30
CA ILE A 32 -79.46 70.79 6.33
C ILE A 32 -78.77 70.20 7.56
N GLU A 33 -79.39 70.32 8.74
CA GLU A 33 -78.86 69.76 9.99
C GLU A 33 -78.63 68.24 9.90
N ASN A 34 -79.61 67.50 9.34
CA ASN A 34 -79.47 66.06 9.11
C ASN A 34 -78.32 65.72 8.14
N ARG A 35 -78.12 66.55 7.10
CA ARG A 35 -77.01 66.37 6.15
C ARG A 35 -75.67 66.68 6.79
N GLU A 36 -75.60 67.67 7.67
CA GLU A 36 -74.38 68.06 8.39
C GLU A 36 -73.94 66.94 9.35
N ASN A 37 -74.87 66.36 10.11
CA ASN A 37 -74.60 65.19 10.97
C ASN A 37 -74.10 63.98 10.16
N ALA A 38 -74.66 63.74 8.97
CA ALA A 38 -74.20 62.66 8.08
C ALA A 38 -72.78 62.93 7.53
N ILE A 39 -72.46 64.19 7.20
CA ILE A 39 -71.11 64.60 6.78
C ILE A 39 -70.10 64.43 7.92
N GLU A 40 -70.50 64.76 9.16
CA GLU A 40 -69.64 64.58 10.33
C GLU A 40 -69.35 63.09 10.59
N ASP A 41 -70.35 62.21 10.47
CA ASP A 41 -70.14 60.76 10.61
C ASP A 41 -69.22 60.18 9.53
N LEU A 42 -69.40 60.61 8.27
CA LEU A 42 -68.52 60.22 7.18
C LEU A 42 -67.09 60.74 7.38
N SER A 43 -66.94 61.98 7.88
CA SER A 43 -65.63 62.56 8.21
C SER A 43 -64.92 61.73 9.29
N ARG A 44 -65.64 61.32 10.34
CA ARG A 44 -65.10 60.43 11.39
C ARG A 44 -64.65 59.08 10.81
N ARG A 45 -65.44 58.49 9.91
CA ARG A 45 -65.07 57.23 9.24
C ARG A 45 -63.85 57.37 8.33
N ILE A 46 -63.76 58.46 7.57
CA ILE A 46 -62.60 58.74 6.71
C ILE A 46 -61.33 58.84 7.56
N HIS A 47 -61.37 59.55 8.68
CA HIS A 47 -60.22 59.64 9.58
C HIS A 47 -59.82 58.28 10.18
N SER A 48 -60.80 57.45 10.58
CA SER A 48 -60.52 56.09 11.05
C SER A 48 -59.84 55.26 9.95
N LEU A 49 -60.33 55.32 8.71
CA LEU A 49 -59.76 54.59 7.59
C LEU A 49 -58.36 55.08 7.25
N GLN A 50 -58.12 56.38 7.26
CA GLN A 50 -56.79 56.97 7.07
C GLN A 50 -55.79 56.45 8.13
N SER A 51 -56.19 56.44 9.41
CA SER A 51 -55.35 55.90 10.48
C SER A 51 -55.03 54.42 10.29
N THR A 52 -56.01 53.60 9.88
CA THR A 52 -55.75 52.18 9.58
C THR A 52 -54.83 51.99 8.38
N LEU A 53 -54.96 52.84 7.35
CA LEU A 53 -54.10 52.78 6.16
C LEU A 53 -52.66 53.14 6.51
N ASP A 54 -52.44 54.16 7.32
CA ASP A 54 -51.11 54.56 7.78
C ASP A 54 -50.46 53.47 8.64
N GLY A 55 -51.24 52.83 9.52
CA GLY A 55 -50.78 51.68 10.31
C GLY A 55 -50.34 50.51 9.42
N LEU A 56 -51.18 50.11 8.46
CA LEU A 56 -50.87 49.03 7.51
C LEU A 56 -49.67 49.38 6.62
N LYS A 57 -49.52 50.64 6.22
CA LYS A 57 -48.37 51.09 5.44
C LYS A 57 -47.06 50.95 6.22
N GLY A 58 -47.07 51.30 7.52
CA GLY A 58 -45.92 51.10 8.40
C GLY A 58 -45.59 49.63 8.66
N GLU A 59 -46.60 48.77 8.79
CA GLU A 59 -46.39 47.32 8.89
C GLU A 59 -45.80 46.75 7.60
N SER A 60 -46.34 47.16 6.45
CA SER A 60 -45.85 46.74 5.13
C SER A 60 -44.36 47.08 4.93
N SER A 61 -43.94 48.33 5.22
CA SER A 61 -42.53 48.72 5.12
C SER A 61 -41.63 47.90 6.05
N ARG A 62 -42.09 47.62 7.28
CA ARG A 62 -41.33 46.78 8.22
C ARG A 62 -41.22 45.33 7.75
N THR A 63 -42.26 44.79 7.12
CA THR A 63 -42.19 43.45 6.53
C THR A 63 -41.26 43.39 5.33
N ASP A 64 -41.16 44.46 4.54
CA ASP A 64 -40.27 44.57 3.39
C ASP A 64 -38.79 44.67 3.81
N GLU A 65 -38.50 45.43 4.86
CA GLU A 65 -37.16 45.45 5.49
C GLU A 65 -36.74 44.06 6.00
N ARG A 66 -37.67 43.33 6.62
CA ARG A 66 -37.42 41.95 7.08
C ARG A 66 -37.20 41.00 5.92
N LEU A 67 -37.97 41.16 4.84
CA LEU A 67 -37.86 40.33 3.64
C LEU A 67 -36.50 40.53 2.96
N SER A 68 -36.08 41.78 2.78
CA SER A 68 -34.77 42.10 2.20
C SER A 68 -33.59 41.62 3.06
N ALA A 69 -33.70 41.73 4.39
CA ALA A 69 -32.70 41.17 5.32
C ALA A 69 -32.59 39.63 5.18
N LEU A 70 -33.72 38.94 5.08
CA LEU A 70 -33.76 37.49 4.89
C LEU A 70 -33.19 37.09 3.51
N GLU A 71 -33.52 37.83 2.46
CA GLU A 71 -32.98 37.58 1.12
C GLU A 71 -31.45 37.70 1.09
N ASN A 72 -30.90 38.71 1.77
CA ASN A 72 -29.45 38.88 1.91
C ASN A 72 -28.80 37.70 2.65
N GLU A 73 -29.44 37.21 3.71
CA GLU A 73 -28.93 36.04 4.44
C GLU A 73 -28.97 34.77 3.58
N VAL A 74 -30.05 34.56 2.82
CA VAL A 74 -30.14 33.45 1.86
C VAL A 74 -29.02 33.54 0.83
N ARG A 75 -28.75 34.72 0.26
CA ARG A 75 -27.62 34.92 -0.67
C ARG A 75 -26.27 34.59 -0.04
N ARG A 76 -26.06 35.01 1.22
CA ARG A 76 -24.83 34.72 1.98
C ARG A 76 -24.66 33.21 2.21
N LEU A 77 -25.72 32.53 2.67
CA LEU A 77 -25.73 31.09 2.87
C LEU A 77 -25.47 30.33 1.56
N TRP A 78 -26.04 30.80 0.45
CA TRP A 78 -25.82 30.18 -0.85
C TRP A 78 -24.35 30.31 -1.31
N ALA A 79 -23.71 31.46 -1.04
CA ALA A 79 -22.28 31.63 -1.32
C ALA A 79 -21.39 30.71 -0.46
N VAL A 80 -21.70 30.59 0.84
CA VAL A 80 -21.00 29.66 1.75
C VAL A 80 -21.20 28.20 1.30
N SER A 81 -22.43 27.82 0.95
CA SER A 81 -22.75 26.48 0.47
C SER A 81 -21.94 26.12 -0.78
N ARG A 82 -21.82 27.05 -1.73
CA ARG A 82 -20.97 26.82 -2.92
C ARG A 82 -19.52 26.60 -2.55
N LYS A 83 -18.97 27.45 -1.68
CA LYS A 83 -17.57 27.31 -1.23
C LYS A 83 -17.34 25.96 -0.57
N ASN A 84 -18.21 25.56 0.36
CA ASN A 84 -18.14 24.26 1.01
C ASN A 84 -18.20 23.11 0.00
N ASN A 85 -19.02 23.23 -1.05
CA ASN A 85 -19.09 22.19 -2.09
C ASN A 85 -17.76 22.05 -2.86
N PHE A 86 -17.07 23.16 -3.14
CA PHE A 86 -15.72 23.11 -3.72
C PHE A 86 -14.70 22.49 -2.76
N ASP A 87 -14.72 22.91 -1.49
CA ASP A 87 -13.80 22.39 -0.47
C ASP A 87 -14.01 20.87 -0.26
N ILE A 88 -15.25 20.38 -0.32
CA ILE A 88 -15.58 18.95 -0.26
C ILE A 88 -14.93 18.19 -1.42
N HIS A 89 -15.06 18.67 -2.66
CA HIS A 89 -14.46 18.01 -3.82
C HIS A 89 -12.92 18.01 -3.77
N ASP A 90 -12.31 19.11 -3.31
CA ASP A 90 -10.86 19.18 -3.11
C ASP A 90 -10.40 18.15 -2.06
N LEU A 91 -11.08 18.08 -0.91
CA LEU A 91 -10.79 17.10 0.13
C LEU A 91 -11.00 15.66 -0.34
N GLU A 92 -12.06 15.38 -1.10
CA GLU A 92 -12.33 14.07 -1.68
C GLU A 92 -11.22 13.64 -2.66
N SER A 93 -10.73 14.57 -3.48
CA SER A 93 -9.60 14.31 -4.38
C SER A 93 -8.31 13.96 -3.63
N LYS A 94 -8.01 14.70 -2.55
CA LYS A 94 -6.84 14.45 -1.68
C LYS A 94 -6.96 13.13 -0.93
N ALA A 95 -8.16 12.78 -0.47
CA ALA A 95 -8.42 11.52 0.19
C ALA A 95 -8.17 10.33 -0.76
N ARG A 96 -8.66 10.43 -2.02
CA ARG A 96 -8.40 9.40 -3.05
C ARG A 96 -6.91 9.25 -3.38
N ASP A 97 -6.16 10.34 -3.53
CA ASP A 97 -4.70 10.27 -3.76
C ASP A 97 -3.97 9.60 -2.57
N ALA A 98 -4.36 9.94 -1.35
CA ALA A 98 -3.79 9.33 -0.15
C ALA A 98 -4.11 7.82 -0.07
N GLU A 99 -5.32 7.42 -0.45
CA GLU A 99 -5.75 6.02 -0.49
C GLU A 99 -4.95 5.20 -1.51
N GLU A 100 -4.78 5.72 -2.75
CA GLU A 100 -3.96 5.06 -3.78
C GLU A 100 -2.50 4.89 -3.32
N ARG A 101 -1.94 5.91 -2.66
CA ARG A 101 -0.59 5.83 -2.10
C ARG A 101 -0.48 4.81 -0.98
N LEU A 102 -1.50 4.69 -0.13
CA LEU A 102 -1.56 3.69 0.93
C LEU A 102 -1.68 2.28 0.36
N GLU A 103 -2.48 2.06 -0.68
CA GLU A 103 -2.59 0.78 -1.37
C GLU A 103 -1.23 0.36 -1.94
N LYS A 104 -0.53 1.29 -2.60
CA LYS A 104 0.84 1.05 -3.09
C LYS A 104 1.81 0.69 -1.97
N ILE A 105 1.81 1.43 -0.86
CA ILE A 105 2.67 1.13 0.29
C ILE A 105 2.31 -0.23 0.89
N THR A 106 1.03 -0.55 1.00
CA THR A 106 0.55 -1.82 1.57
C THR A 106 1.01 -3.00 0.73
N SER A 107 0.87 -2.95 -0.60
CA SER A 107 1.40 -4.00 -1.48
C SER A 107 2.93 -4.13 -1.41
N GLN A 108 3.67 -3.03 -1.23
CA GLN A 108 5.12 -3.09 -0.99
C GLN A 108 5.45 -3.76 0.35
N VAL A 109 4.68 -3.49 1.39
CA VAL A 109 4.84 -4.10 2.71
C VAL A 109 4.54 -5.60 2.67
N GLU A 110 3.49 -6.02 1.97
CA GLU A 110 3.17 -7.45 1.77
C GLU A 110 4.30 -8.19 1.06
N ASN A 111 4.80 -7.64 -0.07
CA ASN A 111 5.96 -8.21 -0.77
C ASN A 111 7.20 -8.32 0.13
N MET A 112 7.45 -7.30 0.96
CA MET A 112 8.57 -7.32 1.90
C MET A 112 8.35 -8.34 3.02
N ALA A 113 7.13 -8.52 3.50
CA ALA A 113 6.78 -9.54 4.48
C ALA A 113 7.05 -10.95 3.92
N ASP A 114 6.67 -11.22 2.68
CA ASP A 114 6.97 -12.48 2.00
C ASP A 114 8.48 -12.72 1.89
N ILE A 115 9.26 -11.70 1.51
CA ILE A 115 10.72 -11.80 1.48
C ILE A 115 11.29 -12.10 2.88
N VAL A 116 10.83 -11.39 3.91
CA VAL A 116 11.32 -11.58 5.29
C VAL A 116 10.99 -12.97 5.81
N THR A 117 9.80 -13.51 5.51
CA THR A 117 9.43 -14.88 5.91
C THR A 117 10.30 -15.93 5.21
N GLU A 118 10.59 -15.78 3.92
CA GLU A 118 11.50 -16.68 3.20
C GLU A 118 12.93 -16.60 3.75
N GLN A 119 13.46 -15.39 3.99
CA GLN A 119 14.77 -15.21 4.62
C GLN A 119 14.83 -15.83 6.01
N TRP A 120 13.75 -15.75 6.80
CA TRP A 120 13.65 -16.39 8.11
C TRP A 120 13.76 -17.92 8.00
N ILE A 121 13.06 -18.54 7.05
CA ILE A 121 13.14 -19.99 6.79
C ILE A 121 14.57 -20.38 6.42
N GLN A 122 15.25 -19.58 5.58
CA GLN A 122 16.63 -19.84 5.17
C GLN A 122 17.61 -19.78 6.35
N ILE A 123 17.48 -18.78 7.22
CA ILE A 123 18.28 -18.65 8.44
C ILE A 123 18.08 -19.88 9.33
N GLN A 124 16.84 -20.31 9.55
CA GLN A 124 16.53 -21.49 10.36
C GLN A 124 17.18 -22.76 9.79
N ARG A 125 17.16 -22.96 8.47
CA ARG A 125 17.83 -24.10 7.82
C ARG A 125 19.35 -24.05 7.98
N LEU A 126 19.95 -22.87 7.82
CA LEU A 126 21.39 -22.67 8.02
C LEU A 126 21.80 -22.96 9.46
N GLU A 127 21.01 -22.53 10.44
CA GLU A 127 21.25 -22.82 11.85
C GLU A 127 21.22 -24.33 12.14
N GLN A 128 20.22 -25.04 11.61
CA GLN A 128 20.14 -26.51 11.72
C GLN A 128 21.34 -27.20 11.08
N ALA A 129 21.74 -26.79 9.88
CA ALA A 129 22.91 -27.35 9.18
C ALA A 129 24.20 -27.11 9.97
N LEU A 130 24.35 -25.93 10.57
CA LEU A 130 25.49 -25.59 11.42
C LEU A 130 25.53 -26.47 12.67
N GLN A 131 24.39 -26.69 13.34
CA GLN A 131 24.31 -27.59 14.50
C GLN A 131 24.70 -29.04 14.13
N ILE A 132 24.24 -29.55 12.98
CA ILE A 132 24.60 -30.89 12.49
C ILE A 132 26.11 -30.95 12.20
N MET A 133 26.64 -29.96 11.47
CA MET A 133 28.07 -29.89 11.16
C MET A 133 28.92 -29.86 12.44
N GLU A 134 28.49 -29.12 13.45
CA GLU A 134 29.22 -29.03 14.71
C GLU A 134 29.19 -30.37 15.48
N ARG A 135 28.06 -31.07 15.49
CA ARG A 135 27.95 -32.44 16.06
C ARG A 135 28.86 -33.42 15.32
N THR A 136 28.84 -33.43 13.99
CA THR A 136 29.71 -34.28 13.16
C THR A 136 31.19 -33.93 13.38
N ARG A 137 31.54 -32.64 13.49
CA ARG A 137 32.91 -32.21 13.80
C ARG A 137 33.36 -32.70 15.17
N ARG A 138 32.49 -32.65 16.19
CA ARG A 138 32.77 -33.21 17.52
C ARG A 138 32.96 -34.73 17.46
N GLN A 139 32.12 -35.45 16.71
CA GLN A 139 32.30 -36.89 16.48
C GLN A 139 33.59 -37.21 15.74
N VAL A 140 33.90 -36.55 14.62
CA VAL A 140 35.15 -36.76 13.88
C VAL A 140 36.38 -36.42 14.73
N ARG A 141 36.32 -35.38 15.57
CA ARG A 141 37.37 -35.08 16.55
C ARG A 141 37.53 -36.23 17.56
N ALA A 142 36.43 -36.77 18.08
CA ALA A 142 36.47 -37.92 18.99
C ALA A 142 37.03 -39.18 18.29
N THR A 143 36.54 -39.52 17.10
CA THR A 143 37.02 -40.66 16.30
C THR A 143 38.47 -40.50 15.88
N ARG A 144 38.93 -39.28 15.55
CA ARG A 144 40.35 -38.99 15.34
C ARG A 144 41.17 -39.21 16.61
N CYS A 145 40.69 -38.82 17.79
CA CYS A 145 41.38 -39.13 19.04
C CYS A 145 41.44 -40.64 19.29
N THR A 146 40.38 -41.40 18.98
CA THR A 146 40.35 -42.86 19.10
C THR A 146 41.27 -43.53 18.07
N PHE A 147 41.27 -43.05 16.83
CA PHE A 147 42.13 -43.51 15.75
C PHE A 147 43.60 -43.16 16.01
N LEU A 148 43.91 -41.96 16.51
CA LEU A 148 45.25 -41.58 16.95
C LEU A 148 45.70 -42.43 18.15
N LYS A 149 44.81 -42.72 19.11
CA LYS A 149 45.09 -43.69 20.18
C LYS A 149 45.35 -45.09 19.61
N PHE A 150 44.56 -45.54 18.64
CA PHE A 150 44.71 -46.84 17.99
C PHE A 150 46.02 -46.95 17.20
N ILE A 151 46.36 -45.95 16.39
CA ILE A 151 47.66 -45.81 15.71
C ILE A 151 48.78 -45.79 16.75
N LYS A 152 48.67 -44.99 17.82
CA LYS A 152 49.67 -44.99 18.90
C LYS A 152 49.81 -46.37 19.57
N ASN A 153 48.73 -47.15 19.68
CA ASN A 153 48.77 -48.48 20.29
C ASN A 153 49.37 -49.55 19.34
N ILE A 154 49.02 -49.49 18.04
CA ILE A 154 49.59 -50.38 17.01
C ILE A 154 51.06 -50.06 16.79
N PHE A 155 51.41 -48.80 16.60
CA PHE A 155 52.80 -48.39 16.42
C PHE A 155 53.57 -48.51 17.72
N GLY A 156 52.99 -48.17 18.87
CA GLY A 156 53.64 -48.28 20.19
C GLY A 156 54.11 -49.70 20.50
N ASN A 157 53.38 -50.72 20.04
CA ASN A 157 53.76 -52.13 20.22
C ASN A 157 54.66 -52.70 19.11
N HIS A 158 54.91 -51.96 18.02
CA HIS A 158 55.84 -52.35 16.94
C HIS A 158 57.06 -51.40 16.82
N HIS A 159 57.13 -50.37 17.66
CA HIS A 159 58.10 -49.28 17.57
C HIS A 159 59.53 -49.66 17.97
N GLN A 160 59.76 -50.77 18.70
CA GLN A 160 61.11 -51.08 19.14
C GLN A 160 62.00 -51.70 18.04
N LYS A 161 61.41 -52.22 16.95
CA LYS A 161 62.17 -52.94 15.92
C LYS A 161 62.20 -52.29 14.54
N VAL A 162 61.22 -51.44 14.19
CA VAL A 162 61.15 -50.83 12.84
C VAL A 162 61.74 -49.42 12.81
N PHE A 163 61.65 -48.65 13.91
CA PHE A 163 62.24 -47.31 13.98
C PHE A 163 63.76 -47.32 14.15
N GLY A 164 64.35 -48.35 14.80
CA GLY A 164 65.80 -48.47 14.95
C GLY A 164 66.58 -48.68 13.64
N VAL A 165 65.89 -48.99 12.54
CA VAL A 165 66.49 -49.21 11.20
C VAL A 165 66.22 -48.03 10.24
N LEU A 166 65.25 -47.15 10.54
CA LEU A 166 64.85 -46.04 9.68
C LEU A 166 65.15 -44.65 10.27
N ASP A 167 65.71 -44.60 11.48
CA ASP A 167 66.04 -43.38 12.21
C ASP A 167 67.02 -42.43 11.47
N PRO A 168 67.95 -42.89 10.60
CA PRO A 168 68.77 -41.94 9.83
C PRO A 168 68.03 -41.28 8.66
N TYR A 169 66.84 -41.75 8.26
CA TYR A 169 66.20 -41.36 6.99
C TYR A 169 64.95 -40.49 7.11
N LEU A 170 64.33 -40.38 8.28
CA LEU A 170 63.11 -39.60 8.46
C LEU A 170 63.30 -38.30 9.27
N PHE A 171 64.43 -38.15 9.97
CA PHE A 171 64.72 -36.99 10.80
C PHE A 171 66.15 -36.47 10.62
N GLY A 172 66.63 -36.44 9.37
CA GLY A 172 67.84 -35.73 8.98
C GLY A 172 67.50 -34.36 8.40
N GLU A 173 67.59 -33.30 9.20
CA GLU A 173 67.64 -31.92 8.70
C GLU A 173 68.95 -31.73 7.90
N GLY A 174 68.90 -32.08 6.61
CA GLY A 174 70.00 -31.88 5.68
C GLY A 174 69.48 -31.50 4.28
N PRO A 175 70.20 -30.66 3.52
CA PRO A 175 69.75 -30.16 2.21
C PRO A 175 69.50 -31.23 1.13
N THR A 176 69.84 -32.50 1.40
CA THR A 176 69.67 -33.66 0.53
C THR A 176 68.24 -34.23 0.53
N VAL A 177 67.52 -34.20 1.65
CA VAL A 177 66.15 -34.75 1.77
C VAL A 177 65.14 -33.86 1.03
N THR A 178 65.31 -32.55 1.12
CA THR A 178 64.49 -31.55 0.41
C THR A 178 64.62 -31.71 -1.11
N SER A 179 65.83 -32.04 -1.59
CA SER A 179 66.10 -32.35 -2.99
C SER A 179 65.37 -33.63 -3.44
N TYR A 180 65.44 -34.70 -2.65
CA TYR A 180 64.76 -35.97 -2.95
C TYR A 180 63.24 -35.83 -2.95
N ILE A 181 62.64 -35.14 -1.96
CA ILE A 181 61.19 -34.87 -1.93
C ILE A 181 60.78 -34.00 -3.13
N SER A 182 61.59 -32.99 -3.47
CA SER A 182 61.35 -32.15 -4.66
C SER A 182 61.50 -32.94 -5.96
N GLN A 183 62.39 -33.92 -6.01
CA GLN A 183 62.56 -34.82 -7.14
C GLN A 183 61.39 -35.80 -7.25
N ALA A 184 60.96 -36.41 -6.15
CA ALA A 184 59.78 -37.27 -6.08
C ALA A 184 58.51 -36.51 -6.51
N LYS A 185 58.32 -35.28 -6.03
CA LYS A 185 57.21 -34.40 -6.45
C LYS A 185 57.27 -34.06 -7.95
N ARG A 186 58.46 -33.79 -8.49
CA ARG A 186 58.67 -33.54 -9.93
C ARG A 186 58.38 -34.79 -10.76
N GLN A 187 58.82 -35.96 -10.31
CA GLN A 187 58.54 -37.23 -11.00
C GLN A 187 57.05 -37.57 -10.96
N LEU A 188 56.39 -37.39 -9.81
CA LEU A 188 54.95 -37.57 -9.68
C LEU A 188 54.17 -36.63 -10.61
N LYS A 189 54.60 -35.37 -10.72
CA LYS A 189 54.00 -34.41 -11.66
C LYS A 189 54.18 -34.84 -13.12
N ARG A 190 55.35 -35.37 -13.49
CA ARG A 190 55.59 -35.91 -14.84
C ARG A 190 54.72 -37.12 -15.14
N LEU A 191 54.61 -38.06 -14.19
CA LEU A 191 53.74 -39.23 -14.30
C LEU A 191 52.27 -38.83 -14.46
N PHE A 192 51.80 -37.86 -13.68
CA PHE A 192 50.43 -37.37 -13.80
C PHE A 192 50.16 -36.67 -15.14
N LEU A 193 51.11 -35.89 -15.64
CA LEU A 193 50.98 -35.25 -16.96
C LEU A 193 50.95 -36.28 -18.10
N ALA A 194 51.81 -37.30 -18.02
CA ALA A 194 51.80 -38.41 -18.98
C ALA A 194 50.48 -39.20 -18.91
N ALA A 195 50.02 -39.53 -17.70
CA ALA A 195 48.75 -40.21 -17.47
C ALA A 195 47.58 -39.38 -18.00
N LYS A 196 47.56 -38.06 -17.78
CA LYS A 196 46.53 -37.15 -18.33
C LYS A 196 46.54 -37.14 -19.85
N LYS A 197 47.72 -37.12 -20.49
CA LYS A 197 47.85 -37.19 -21.95
C LYS A 197 47.28 -38.52 -22.48
N HIS A 198 47.66 -39.63 -21.89
CA HIS A 198 47.17 -40.95 -22.30
C HIS A 198 45.68 -41.15 -22.00
N HIS A 199 45.18 -40.62 -20.89
CA HIS A 199 43.76 -40.60 -20.55
C HIS A 199 42.95 -39.86 -21.63
N HIS A 200 43.43 -38.70 -22.07
CA HIS A 200 42.78 -37.95 -23.14
C HIS A 200 42.84 -38.68 -24.50
N GLN A 201 43.96 -39.35 -24.82
CA GLN A 201 44.05 -40.18 -26.02
C GLN A 201 43.04 -41.34 -25.96
N LEU A 202 42.95 -42.02 -24.81
CA LEU A 202 42.03 -43.13 -24.58
C LEU A 202 40.56 -42.69 -24.69
N GLN A 203 40.22 -41.48 -24.22
CA GLN A 203 38.90 -40.89 -24.44
C GLN A 203 38.56 -40.76 -25.93
N GLY A 204 39.52 -40.33 -26.76
CA GLY A 204 39.34 -40.24 -28.21
C GLY A 204 39.02 -41.61 -28.83
N PHE A 205 39.78 -42.64 -28.48
CA PHE A 205 39.54 -44.01 -28.94
C PHE A 205 38.19 -44.57 -28.47
N ILE A 206 37.86 -44.40 -27.18
CA ILE A 206 36.59 -44.87 -26.62
C ILE A 206 35.42 -44.18 -27.31
N LYS A 207 35.50 -42.85 -27.50
CA LYS A 207 34.45 -42.11 -28.19
C LYS A 207 34.25 -42.59 -29.62
N GLN A 208 35.35 -42.79 -30.35
CA GLN A 208 35.31 -43.30 -31.72
C GLN A 208 34.71 -44.72 -31.80
N GLU A 209 35.07 -45.61 -30.88
CA GLU A 209 34.50 -46.96 -30.82
C GLU A 209 33.02 -46.94 -30.40
N MET A 210 32.62 -46.05 -29.49
CA MET A 210 31.23 -45.90 -29.08
C MET A 210 30.35 -45.36 -30.22
N GLU A 211 30.83 -44.39 -30.99
CA GLU A 211 30.12 -43.82 -32.15
C GLU A 211 29.99 -44.81 -33.31
N ARG A 212 30.90 -45.78 -33.42
CA ARG A 212 30.87 -46.81 -34.47
C ARG A 212 29.81 -47.91 -34.21
N ASN A 213 29.31 -48.02 -32.99
CA ASN A 213 28.36 -49.06 -32.60
C ASN A 213 26.97 -48.45 -32.35
N GLU A 214 25.96 -48.94 -33.07
CA GLU A 214 24.59 -48.41 -33.05
C GLU A 214 23.99 -48.30 -31.64
N PHE A 215 24.36 -49.21 -30.73
CA PHE A 215 23.84 -49.23 -29.35
C PHE A 215 24.52 -48.24 -28.41
N THR A 216 25.81 -47.92 -28.64
CA THR A 216 26.60 -47.05 -27.76
C THR A 216 26.75 -45.63 -28.30
N ALA A 217 26.38 -45.40 -29.57
CA ALA A 217 26.50 -44.10 -30.22
C ALA A 217 25.71 -43.00 -29.49
N ALA A 218 24.52 -43.35 -28.97
CA ALA A 218 23.69 -42.44 -28.18
C ALA A 218 24.32 -42.04 -26.84
N LEU A 219 25.30 -42.80 -26.34
CA LEU A 219 25.97 -42.59 -25.06
C LEU A 219 27.37 -41.96 -25.21
N ALA A 220 27.79 -41.60 -26.43
CA ALA A 220 29.12 -41.08 -26.73
C ALA A 220 29.33 -39.60 -26.30
N ASN A 221 28.75 -39.21 -25.16
CA ASN A 221 28.95 -37.89 -24.57
C ASN A 221 30.28 -37.82 -23.79
N SER A 222 30.86 -36.62 -23.70
CA SER A 222 32.18 -36.39 -23.11
C SER A 222 32.32 -36.85 -21.65
N GLU A 223 31.25 -36.74 -20.86
CA GLU A 223 31.23 -37.14 -19.46
C GLU A 223 31.24 -38.67 -19.29
N VAL A 224 30.44 -39.40 -20.09
CA VAL A 224 30.42 -40.87 -20.06
C VAL A 224 31.75 -41.43 -20.58
N VAL A 225 32.29 -40.86 -21.66
CA VAL A 225 33.61 -41.20 -22.19
C VAL A 225 34.71 -40.94 -21.15
N PHE A 226 34.63 -39.84 -20.39
CA PHE A 226 35.57 -39.54 -19.31
C PHE A 226 35.52 -40.58 -18.19
N ILE A 227 34.32 -40.96 -17.74
CA ILE A 227 34.12 -41.96 -16.68
C ILE A 227 34.61 -43.33 -17.14
N LEU A 228 34.26 -43.73 -18.37
CA LEU A 228 34.67 -45.03 -18.92
C LEU A 228 36.17 -45.13 -19.13
N ALA A 229 36.83 -44.08 -19.64
CA ALA A 229 38.29 -44.00 -19.74
C ALA A 229 38.97 -44.12 -18.37
N SER A 230 38.39 -43.47 -17.35
CA SER A 230 38.89 -43.52 -15.97
C SER A 230 38.72 -44.92 -15.36
N ALA A 231 37.59 -45.56 -15.60
CA ALA A 231 37.29 -46.92 -15.14
C ALA A 231 38.26 -47.95 -15.74
N LEU A 232 38.52 -47.86 -17.05
CA LEU A 232 39.46 -48.75 -17.75
C LEU A 232 40.90 -48.64 -17.22
N ILE A 233 41.30 -47.47 -16.71
CA ILE A 233 42.63 -47.28 -16.10
C ILE A 233 42.65 -47.74 -14.64
N THR A 234 41.59 -47.47 -13.88
CA THR A 234 41.57 -47.70 -12.43
C THR A 234 41.24 -49.16 -12.06
N PHE A 235 40.36 -49.83 -12.80
CA PHE A 235 39.96 -51.21 -12.49
C PHE A 235 41.10 -52.23 -12.56
N PRO A 236 42.03 -52.20 -13.53
CA PRO A 236 43.18 -53.10 -13.54
C PRO A 236 44.12 -52.87 -12.35
N ILE A 237 44.32 -51.60 -11.98
CA ILE A 237 45.16 -51.21 -10.83
C ILE A 237 44.53 -51.72 -9.54
N MET A 238 43.23 -51.50 -9.35
CA MET A 238 42.49 -51.98 -8.19
C MET A 238 42.42 -53.51 -8.14
N GLY A 239 42.20 -54.17 -9.29
CA GLY A 239 42.18 -55.63 -9.38
C GLY A 239 43.54 -56.25 -9.06
N ALA A 240 44.62 -55.72 -9.62
CA ALA A 240 45.98 -56.14 -9.30
C ALA A 240 46.32 -55.89 -7.81
N TRP A 241 45.90 -54.74 -7.26
CA TRP A 241 46.06 -54.43 -5.84
C TRP A 241 45.32 -55.44 -4.95
N VAL A 242 44.06 -55.74 -5.26
CA VAL A 242 43.24 -56.72 -4.52
C VAL A 242 43.86 -58.11 -4.60
N LEU A 243 44.28 -58.56 -5.79
CA LEU A 243 44.93 -59.86 -5.98
C LEU A 243 46.27 -59.95 -5.22
N LEU A 244 47.13 -58.94 -5.33
CA LEU A 244 48.38 -58.89 -4.58
C LEU A 244 48.12 -58.87 -3.07
N SER A 245 47.15 -58.07 -2.60
CA SER A 245 46.80 -58.02 -1.18
C SER A 245 46.25 -59.34 -0.64
N SER A 246 45.55 -60.12 -1.47
CA SER A 246 45.05 -61.46 -1.10
C SER A 246 46.14 -62.52 -0.98
N GLN A 247 47.32 -62.32 -1.57
CA GLN A 247 48.47 -63.22 -1.39
C GLN A 247 49.27 -62.92 -0.11
N PHE A 248 49.04 -61.77 0.52
CA PHE A 248 49.68 -61.34 1.75
C PHE A 248 48.71 -61.32 2.96
N SER A 249 47.50 -61.89 2.79
CA SER A 249 46.51 -62.12 3.85
C SER A 249 46.30 -63.61 4.07
#